data_AF-A0A965IPT4-F1
#
_entry.id   AF-A0A965IPT4-F1
#
_cell.length_a   1.000
_cell.length_b   1.000
_cell.length_c   1.000
_cell.angle_alpha   90.00
_cell.angle_beta   90.00
_cell.angle_gamma   90.00
#
_symmetry.space_group_name_H-M   'P 1'
#
loop_
_entity.id
_entity.type
_entity.pdbx_description
1 polymer ?
#
loop_
_entity_poly.entity_id
_entity_poly.type
_entity_poly.pdbx_seq_one_letter_code
_entity_poly.pdbx_strand_id
1 'polypeptide(L)'
;MINPLHTPCKSCAFAEYIDKTQTGCSLGFIDIYKRQGAEILEVYDNDLEFYVINEKKCIGYRENSWFKQYDLADASISDKIIKFKELNKINYLLVINFKKLGETEEDIKNIKTALESLTVHPQKIVFVRSASGDHTTTYGSINKMMIDAKINCAWRIQSMLDETISNENILHDIISLNKSYRFICSLNNSKCNDLNNLIETAQHIVYDKLEQFSVLTDKERSCIIFPGGVYRYSIAQNGVDLLADTNTYTVI
;
A
#
# COMPACT_ATOMS: atom_id res chain seq x y z
N MET A 1 -25.93 -3.72 -17.78
CA MET A 1 -26.05 -2.25 -17.63
C MET A 1 -24.70 -1.76 -17.15
N ILE A 2 -24.14 -0.68 -17.71
CA ILE A 2 -22.87 -0.14 -17.22
C ILE A 2 -23.14 0.62 -15.91
N ASN A 3 -22.51 0.19 -14.82
CA ASN A 3 -22.67 0.80 -13.50
C ASN A 3 -21.88 2.12 -13.41
N PRO A 4 -22.24 3.04 -12.49
CA PRO A 4 -21.52 4.31 -12.32
C PRO A 4 -20.03 4.12 -12.03
N LEU A 5 -19.70 3.10 -11.24
CA LEU A 5 -18.32 2.66 -11.06
C LEU A 5 -17.97 1.67 -12.17
N HIS A 6 -17.13 2.07 -13.11
CA HIS A 6 -16.63 1.20 -14.17
C HIS A 6 -15.29 1.72 -14.68
N THR A 7 -14.56 0.89 -15.44
CA THR A 7 -13.37 1.32 -16.18
C THR A 7 -13.48 0.94 -17.65
N PRO A 8 -13.65 1.90 -18.56
CA PRO A 8 -13.60 1.64 -20.00
C PRO A 8 -12.15 1.44 -20.45
N CYS A 9 -11.87 0.36 -21.16
CA CYS A 9 -10.51 0.07 -21.65
C CYS A 9 -10.14 0.82 -22.93
N LYS A 10 -11.09 1.52 -23.57
CA LYS A 10 -10.92 2.17 -24.88
C LYS A 10 -9.57 2.87 -25.08
N SER A 11 -9.21 3.75 -24.16
CA SER A 11 -8.01 4.60 -24.25
C SER A 11 -6.81 4.08 -23.45
N CYS A 12 -6.89 2.87 -22.91
CA CYS A 12 -5.81 2.28 -22.13
C CYS A 12 -4.62 1.93 -23.04
N ALA A 13 -3.43 2.36 -22.66
CA ALA A 13 -2.17 2.06 -23.34
C ALA A 13 -1.81 0.56 -23.31
N PHE A 14 -2.47 -0.22 -22.46
CA PHE A 14 -2.28 -1.67 -22.34
C PHE A 14 -3.42 -2.47 -22.96
N ALA A 15 -4.40 -1.83 -23.61
CA ALA A 15 -5.44 -2.54 -24.35
C ALA A 15 -4.87 -3.04 -25.69
N GLU A 16 -5.13 -4.31 -26.00
CA GLU A 16 -4.66 -4.95 -27.23
C GLU A 16 -5.81 -5.03 -28.22
N TYR A 17 -5.59 -4.56 -29.45
CA TYR A 17 -6.59 -4.52 -30.51
C TYR A 17 -6.13 -5.29 -31.74
N ILE A 18 -7.07 -6.01 -32.36
CA ILE A 18 -6.95 -6.51 -33.73
C ILE A 18 -7.99 -5.76 -34.54
N ASP A 19 -7.54 -5.04 -35.56
CA ASP A 19 -8.33 -4.06 -36.31
C ASP A 19 -8.99 -3.02 -35.40
N LYS A 20 -10.29 -3.17 -35.12
CA LYS A 20 -11.09 -2.26 -34.28
C LYS A 20 -11.62 -2.90 -33.00
N THR A 21 -11.32 -4.18 -32.78
CA THR A 21 -11.86 -4.95 -31.66
C THR A 21 -10.77 -5.23 -30.65
N GLN A 22 -11.03 -4.87 -29.38
CA GLN A 22 -10.14 -5.22 -28.29
C GLN A 22 -10.17 -6.73 -28.07
N THR A 23 -8.99 -7.35 -28.10
CA THR A 23 -8.84 -8.80 -27.92
C THR A 23 -8.16 -9.17 -26.60
N GLY A 24 -7.57 -8.18 -25.90
CA GLY A 24 -6.80 -8.47 -24.70
C GLY A 24 -6.33 -7.25 -23.92
N CYS A 25 -5.45 -7.54 -22.97
CA CYS A 25 -4.74 -6.54 -22.18
C CYS A 25 -3.33 -7.05 -21.89
N SER A 26 -2.31 -6.26 -22.22
CA SER A 26 -0.91 -6.68 -22.07
C SER A 26 -0.46 -6.83 -20.60
N LEU A 27 -1.26 -6.36 -19.64
CA LEU A 27 -1.07 -6.64 -18.22
C LEU A 27 -1.76 -7.93 -17.75
N GLY A 28 -2.60 -8.56 -18.59
CA GLY A 28 -3.41 -9.73 -18.25
C GLY A 28 -4.58 -9.42 -17.29
N PHE A 29 -4.87 -8.15 -17.03
CA PHE A 29 -5.81 -7.75 -15.97
C PHE A 29 -7.26 -8.10 -16.29
N ILE A 30 -7.66 -8.13 -17.57
CA ILE A 30 -9.00 -8.55 -17.97
C ILE A 30 -9.29 -9.98 -17.50
N ASP A 31 -8.35 -10.91 -17.72
CA ASP A 31 -8.50 -12.30 -17.32
C ASP A 31 -8.49 -12.47 -15.80
N ILE A 32 -7.67 -11.70 -15.09
CA ILE A 32 -7.64 -11.70 -13.63
C ILE A 32 -8.99 -11.22 -13.08
N TYR A 33 -9.51 -10.09 -13.55
CA TYR A 33 -10.81 -9.57 -13.12
C TYR A 33 -11.94 -10.55 -13.44
N LYS A 34 -11.92 -11.17 -14.62
CA LYS A 34 -12.91 -12.19 -15.01
C LYS A 34 -12.86 -13.41 -14.08
N ARG A 35 -11.67 -13.92 -13.73
CA ARG A 35 -11.52 -15.03 -12.76
C ARG A 35 -12.00 -14.67 -11.36
N GLN A 36 -11.98 -13.40 -11.00
CA GLN A 36 -12.52 -12.89 -9.74
C GLN A 36 -14.03 -12.61 -9.77
N GLY A 37 -14.71 -13.00 -10.84
CA GLY A 37 -16.14 -12.78 -11.00
C GLY A 37 -16.53 -11.33 -11.33
N ALA A 38 -15.58 -10.49 -11.78
CA ALA A 38 -15.95 -9.19 -12.32
C ALA A 38 -16.74 -9.37 -13.63
N GLU A 39 -17.79 -8.59 -13.80
CA GLU A 39 -18.52 -8.51 -15.07
C GLU A 39 -17.68 -7.68 -16.07
N ILE A 40 -17.22 -8.34 -17.14
CA ILE A 40 -16.53 -7.69 -18.26
C ILE A 40 -17.53 -7.54 -19.39
N LEU A 41 -17.90 -6.30 -19.68
CA LEU A 41 -18.87 -5.97 -20.73
C LEU A 41 -18.12 -5.68 -22.03
N GLU A 42 -18.58 -6.28 -23.12
CA GLU A 42 -18.18 -5.92 -24.48
C GLU A 42 -19.08 -4.76 -24.94
N VAL A 43 -18.47 -3.65 -25.29
CA VAL A 43 -19.18 -2.45 -25.76
C VAL A 43 -18.52 -1.95 -27.04
N TYR A 44 -19.24 -1.11 -27.76
CA TYR A 44 -18.70 -0.49 -28.97
C TYR A 44 -19.17 0.97 -29.06
N ASP A 45 -18.39 1.76 -29.77
CA ASP A 45 -18.84 3.03 -30.32
C ASP A 45 -18.66 3.01 -31.85
N ASN A 46 -18.72 4.17 -32.48
CA ASN A 46 -18.59 4.27 -33.95
C ASN A 46 -17.19 3.86 -34.46
N ASP A 47 -16.19 3.82 -33.58
CA ASP A 47 -14.79 3.63 -33.94
C ASP A 47 -14.26 2.26 -33.50
N LEU A 48 -14.49 1.88 -32.24
CA LEU A 48 -13.86 0.72 -31.60
C LEU A 48 -14.86 -0.13 -30.82
N GLU A 49 -14.60 -1.44 -30.77
CA GLU A 49 -15.20 -2.38 -29.82
C GLU A 49 -14.18 -2.64 -28.70
N PHE A 50 -14.58 -2.49 -27.43
CA PHE A 50 -13.67 -2.55 -26.30
C PHE A 50 -14.34 -3.11 -25.04
N TYR A 51 -13.52 -3.50 -24.06
CA TYR A 51 -14.00 -4.00 -22.79
C TYR A 51 -14.30 -2.88 -21.80
N VAL A 52 -15.32 -3.08 -20.96
CA VAL A 52 -15.58 -2.29 -19.76
C VAL A 52 -15.56 -3.23 -18.57
N ILE A 53 -14.68 -2.94 -17.61
CA ILE A 53 -14.66 -3.66 -16.32
C ILE A 53 -15.73 -3.00 -15.45
N ASN A 54 -16.87 -3.67 -15.26
CA ASN A 54 -17.99 -3.13 -14.51
C ASN A 54 -17.74 -3.19 -12.99
N GLU A 55 -18.26 -2.23 -12.24
CA GLU A 55 -18.14 -2.10 -10.77
C GLU A 55 -16.73 -2.04 -10.19
N LYS A 56 -15.69 -1.86 -11.03
CA LYS A 56 -14.30 -1.81 -10.59
C LYS A 56 -13.52 -0.68 -11.26
N LYS A 57 -12.55 -0.15 -10.50
CA LYS A 57 -11.48 0.70 -11.03
C LYS A 57 -10.27 -0.17 -11.36
N CYS A 58 -9.88 -0.22 -12.62
CA CYS A 58 -8.67 -0.93 -13.04
C CYS A 58 -7.43 -0.17 -12.55
N ILE A 59 -6.65 -0.78 -11.66
CA ILE A 59 -5.43 -0.14 -11.13
C ILE A 59 -4.35 0.05 -12.21
N GLY A 60 -4.42 -0.78 -13.27
CA GLY A 60 -3.52 -0.75 -14.41
C GLY A 60 -3.91 0.24 -15.51
N TYR A 61 -5.09 0.85 -15.46
CA TYR A 61 -5.52 1.78 -16.51
C TYR A 61 -4.58 2.99 -16.58
N ARG A 62 -3.92 3.19 -17.72
CA ARG A 62 -3.12 4.37 -18.04
C ARG A 62 -3.31 4.70 -19.50
N GLU A 63 -3.47 5.97 -19.81
CA GLU A 63 -3.44 6.44 -21.20
C GLU A 63 -1.99 6.66 -21.65
N ASN A 64 -1.77 6.71 -22.96
CA ASN A 64 -0.43 6.92 -23.49
C ASN A 64 0.18 8.28 -23.05
N SER A 65 -0.67 9.26 -22.76
CA SER A 65 -0.29 10.56 -22.21
C SER A 65 0.44 10.46 -20.87
N TRP A 66 0.13 9.47 -20.03
CA TRP A 66 0.80 9.25 -18.75
C TRP A 66 2.28 8.87 -18.93
N PHE A 67 2.64 8.21 -20.03
CA PHE A 67 4.02 7.82 -20.32
C PHE A 67 4.87 8.95 -20.91
N LYS A 68 4.27 10.05 -21.37
CA LYS A 68 4.99 11.21 -21.91
C LYS A 68 5.95 11.84 -20.89
N GLN A 69 5.59 11.86 -19.61
CA GLN A 69 6.42 12.42 -18.54
C GLN A 69 7.71 11.60 -18.27
N TYR A 70 7.84 10.43 -18.88
CA TYR A 70 9.01 9.55 -18.76
C TYR A 70 9.70 9.34 -20.11
N ASP A 71 9.34 10.12 -21.14
CA ASP A 71 9.83 9.94 -22.52
C ASP A 71 9.51 8.55 -23.11
N LEU A 72 8.42 7.93 -22.67
CA LEU A 72 8.00 6.57 -23.07
C LEU A 72 6.71 6.55 -23.91
N ALA A 73 6.29 7.67 -24.47
CA ALA A 73 5.05 7.74 -25.26
C ALA A 73 5.06 6.80 -26.47
N ASP A 74 6.18 6.75 -27.18
CA ASP A 74 6.39 5.94 -28.38
C ASP A 74 7.20 4.66 -28.09
N ALA A 75 7.48 4.38 -26.82
CA ALA A 75 8.19 3.18 -26.40
C ALA A 75 7.35 1.91 -26.59
N SER A 76 8.04 0.76 -26.59
CA SER A 76 7.38 -0.54 -26.71
C SER A 76 6.43 -0.79 -25.53
N ILE A 77 5.43 -1.65 -25.74
CA ILE A 77 4.52 -2.08 -24.65
C ILE A 77 5.30 -2.71 -23.50
N SER A 78 6.35 -3.49 -23.79
CA SER A 78 7.23 -4.09 -22.78
C SER A 78 7.88 -3.04 -21.88
N ASP A 79 8.42 -1.96 -22.45
CA ASP A 79 9.03 -0.87 -21.68
C ASP A 79 8.00 -0.15 -20.81
N LYS A 80 6.79 0.07 -21.34
CA LYS A 80 5.67 0.66 -20.60
C LYS A 80 5.24 -0.23 -19.43
N ILE A 81 5.21 -1.56 -19.61
CA ILE A 81 4.91 -2.52 -18.53
C ILE A 81 5.99 -2.49 -17.46
N ILE A 82 7.28 -2.47 -17.84
CA ILE A 82 8.40 -2.36 -16.89
C ILE A 82 8.25 -1.08 -16.07
N LYS A 83 8.03 0.06 -16.73
CA LYS A 83 7.88 1.35 -16.04
C LYS A 83 6.65 1.38 -15.14
N PHE A 84 5.54 0.80 -15.60
CA PHE A 84 4.34 0.67 -14.79
C PHE A 84 4.60 -0.15 -13.53
N LYS A 85 5.23 -1.32 -13.63
CA LYS A 85 5.55 -2.17 -12.46
C LYS A 85 6.54 -1.52 -11.50
N GLU A 86 7.50 -0.74 -12.02
CA GLU A 86 8.45 0.03 -11.21
C GLU A 86 7.72 1.06 -10.33
N LEU A 87 6.74 1.77 -10.89
CA LEU A 87 6.04 2.88 -10.24
C LEU A 87 4.80 2.45 -9.46
N ASN A 88 4.15 1.36 -9.87
CA ASN A 88 2.90 0.89 -9.30
C ASN A 88 3.15 -0.05 -8.13
N LYS A 89 3.79 0.50 -7.11
CA LYS A 89 4.06 -0.15 -5.82
C LYS A 89 3.08 0.31 -4.75
N ILE A 90 2.94 -0.48 -3.70
CA ILE A 90 2.05 -0.19 -2.58
C ILE A 90 2.50 1.11 -1.91
N ASN A 91 1.58 2.05 -1.85
CA ASN A 91 1.78 3.33 -1.21
C ASN A 91 1.32 3.24 0.24
N TYR A 92 2.28 3.27 1.17
CA TYR A 92 2.00 3.13 2.59
C TYR A 92 2.74 4.14 3.47
N LEU A 93 2.10 4.45 4.60
CA LEU A 93 2.69 5.10 5.77
C LEU A 93 3.16 4.02 6.75
N LEU A 94 4.42 4.09 7.18
CA LEU A 94 4.95 3.22 8.23
C LEU A 94 4.88 3.94 9.58
N VAL A 95 4.31 3.28 10.58
CA VAL A 95 4.25 3.74 11.97
C VAL A 95 5.14 2.84 12.81
N ILE A 96 6.08 3.43 13.55
CA ILE A 96 7.03 2.72 14.39
C ILE A 96 6.81 3.19 15.82
N ASN A 97 6.24 2.35 16.67
CA ASN A 97 5.88 2.74 18.02
C ASN A 97 6.93 2.32 19.06
N PHE A 98 7.93 3.15 19.28
CA PHE A 98 9.02 2.88 20.22
C PHE A 98 8.58 2.61 21.65
N LYS A 99 7.42 3.14 22.09
CA LYS A 99 6.84 2.83 23.40
C LYS A 99 6.61 1.33 23.61
N LYS A 100 6.27 0.59 22.55
CA LYS A 100 6.15 -0.87 22.59
C LYS A 100 7.48 -1.60 22.40
N LEU A 101 8.44 -0.96 21.75
CA LEU A 101 9.66 -1.61 21.28
C LEU A 101 10.74 -1.70 22.37
N GLY A 102 10.71 -0.83 23.39
CA GLY A 102 11.65 -0.87 24.51
C GLY A 102 12.75 0.21 24.45
N GLU A 103 12.76 1.03 23.40
CA GLU A 103 13.70 2.16 23.21
C GLU A 103 15.19 1.79 23.38
N THR A 104 15.58 0.53 23.16
CA THR A 104 16.98 0.11 23.29
C THR A 104 17.77 0.31 21.99
N GLU A 105 19.10 0.34 22.08
CA GLU A 105 19.97 0.38 20.90
C GLU A 105 19.76 -0.84 19.98
N GLU A 106 19.47 -2.01 20.57
CA GLU A 106 19.19 -3.23 19.82
C GLU A 106 17.86 -3.11 19.04
N ASP A 107 16.85 -2.46 19.61
CA ASP A 107 15.58 -2.22 18.89
C ASP A 107 15.79 -1.31 17.69
N ILE A 108 16.57 -0.23 17.85
CA ILE A 108 16.92 0.68 16.74
C ILE A 108 17.68 -0.10 15.66
N LYS A 109 18.62 -0.96 16.04
CA LYS A 109 19.37 -1.80 15.10
C LYS A 109 18.47 -2.79 14.36
N ASN A 110 17.55 -3.44 15.05
CA ASN A 110 16.61 -4.37 14.43
C ASN A 110 15.67 -3.65 13.44
N ILE A 111 15.15 -2.49 13.81
CA ILE A 111 14.34 -1.64 12.92
C ILE A 111 15.16 -1.21 11.71
N LYS A 112 16.42 -0.79 11.90
CA LYS A 112 17.33 -0.45 10.80
C LYS A 112 17.45 -1.61 9.81
N THR A 113 17.76 -2.81 10.30
CA THR A 113 17.91 -4.00 9.46
C THR A 113 16.60 -4.35 8.75
N ALA A 114 15.45 -4.19 9.41
CA ALA A 114 14.14 -4.37 8.79
C ALA A 114 13.84 -3.33 7.70
N LEU A 115 14.29 -2.08 7.86
CA LEU A 115 14.16 -1.04 6.84
C LEU A 115 15.09 -1.25 5.65
N GLU A 116 16.34 -1.69 5.90
CA GLU A 116 17.33 -2.00 4.87
C GLU A 116 16.90 -3.15 3.94
N SER A 117 16.10 -4.09 4.45
CA SER A 117 15.63 -5.24 3.67
C SER A 117 14.42 -4.95 2.79
N LEU A 118 13.82 -3.75 2.88
CA LEU A 118 12.60 -3.41 2.14
C LEU A 118 12.84 -3.28 0.63
N THR A 119 12.11 -4.05 -0.16
CA THR A 119 12.05 -3.89 -1.63
C THR A 119 11.05 -2.83 -2.07
N VAL A 120 10.10 -2.48 -1.19
CA VAL A 120 9.16 -1.38 -1.34
C VAL A 120 9.25 -0.47 -0.11
N HIS A 121 9.87 0.70 -0.28
CA HIS A 121 10.05 1.66 0.80
C HIS A 121 8.76 2.42 1.14
N PRO A 122 8.57 2.83 2.41
CA PRO A 122 7.44 3.66 2.80
C PRO A 122 7.52 5.05 2.17
N GLN A 123 6.37 5.67 1.95
CA GLN A 123 6.31 7.06 1.50
C GLN A 123 6.50 8.06 2.64
N LYS A 124 6.19 7.63 3.86
CA LYS A 124 6.41 8.39 5.08
C LYS A 124 6.61 7.47 6.25
N ILE A 125 7.41 7.90 7.23
CA ILE A 125 7.55 7.22 8.52
C ILE A 125 7.13 8.14 9.66
N VAL A 126 6.32 7.62 10.59
CA VAL A 126 6.01 8.28 11.86
C VAL A 126 6.56 7.44 12.99
N PHE A 127 7.57 7.99 13.66
CA PHE A 127 8.14 7.42 14.88
C PHE A 127 7.35 7.93 16.07
N VAL A 128 6.76 7.03 16.85
CA VAL A 128 6.03 7.36 18.08
C VAL A 128 6.90 7.01 19.27
N ARG A 129 7.09 7.94 20.20
CA ARG A 129 7.88 7.74 21.42
C ARG A 129 7.18 8.32 22.65
N SER A 130 7.58 7.90 23.84
CA SER A 130 7.13 8.56 25.08
C SER A 130 7.90 9.86 25.34
N ALA A 131 7.24 10.86 25.93
CA ALA A 131 7.91 12.08 26.39
C ALA A 131 8.80 11.84 27.62
N SER A 132 8.46 10.86 28.46
CA SER A 132 9.17 10.47 29.68
C SER A 132 10.22 9.37 29.47
N GLY A 133 10.34 8.85 28.23
CA GLY A 133 11.27 7.78 27.88
C GLY A 133 12.74 8.21 27.89
N ASP A 134 13.62 7.21 28.03
CA ASP A 134 15.06 7.41 27.97
C ASP A 134 15.43 7.99 26.58
N HIS A 135 16.30 9.00 26.55
CA HIS A 135 16.49 9.83 25.36
C HIS A 135 17.29 9.13 24.24
N THR A 136 17.37 7.80 24.22
CA THR A 136 18.07 7.01 23.20
C THR A 136 17.48 7.24 21.80
N THR A 137 16.16 7.43 21.70
CA THR A 137 15.43 7.75 20.46
C THR A 137 15.46 9.25 20.14
N THR A 138 16.65 9.85 20.17
CA THR A 138 16.85 11.23 19.70
C THR A 138 16.57 11.37 18.20
N TYR A 139 16.37 12.61 17.76
CA TYR A 139 16.41 12.95 16.35
C TYR A 139 17.71 12.50 15.68
N GLY A 140 18.85 12.64 16.37
CA GLY A 140 20.16 12.27 15.82
C GLY A 140 20.30 10.78 15.54
N SER A 141 19.86 9.93 16.47
CA SER A 141 19.91 8.47 16.29
C SER A 141 18.97 8.00 15.18
N ILE A 142 17.74 8.52 15.12
CA ILE A 142 16.77 8.20 14.06
C ILE A 142 17.27 8.70 12.71
N ASN A 143 17.77 9.93 12.61
CA ASN A 143 18.30 10.48 11.37
C ASN A 143 19.49 9.66 10.84
N LYS A 144 20.41 9.26 11.73
CA LYS A 144 21.52 8.37 11.37
C LYS A 144 21.01 7.02 10.87
N MET A 145 20.04 6.41 11.56
CA MET A 145 19.42 5.15 11.14
C MET A 145 18.82 5.26 9.73
N MET A 146 18.09 6.35 9.44
CA MET A 146 17.47 6.59 8.13
C MET A 146 18.49 6.74 7.01
N ILE A 147 19.57 7.49 7.26
CA ILE A 147 20.68 7.68 6.31
C ILE A 147 21.38 6.35 6.04
N ASP A 148 21.75 5.63 7.11
CA ASP A 148 22.44 4.34 6.99
C ASP A 148 21.59 3.32 6.22
N ALA A 149 20.28 3.27 6.51
CA ALA A 149 19.33 2.39 5.84
C ALA A 149 18.96 2.85 4.42
N LYS A 150 19.52 3.98 3.94
CA LYS A 150 19.26 4.59 2.62
C LYS A 150 17.77 4.85 2.36
N ILE A 151 17.01 5.14 3.42
CA ILE A 151 15.58 5.42 3.30
C ILE A 151 15.38 6.89 2.94
N ASN A 152 14.97 7.15 1.70
CA ASN A 152 14.68 8.48 1.20
C ASN A 152 13.18 8.77 1.20
N CYS A 153 12.60 9.01 2.37
CA CYS A 153 11.21 9.44 2.50
C CYS A 153 11.03 10.48 3.61
N ALA A 154 9.88 11.15 3.63
CA ALA A 154 9.56 12.10 4.69
C ALA A 154 9.37 11.34 6.01
N TRP A 155 9.92 11.84 7.10
CA TRP A 155 9.71 11.23 8.42
C TRP A 155 9.54 12.29 9.50
N ARG A 156 8.91 11.90 10.61
CA ARG A 156 8.77 12.75 11.80
C ARG A 156 8.72 11.92 13.08
N ILE A 157 9.02 12.58 14.19
CA ILE A 157 8.83 12.04 15.53
C ILE A 157 7.54 12.65 16.11
N GLN A 158 6.70 11.81 16.70
CA GLN A 158 5.51 12.19 17.46
C GLN A 158 5.71 11.73 18.90
N SER A 159 5.94 12.69 19.79
CA SER A 159 6.05 12.43 21.22
C SER A 159 4.66 12.37 21.84
N MET A 160 4.36 11.28 22.55
CA MET A 160 3.13 11.14 23.33
C MET A 160 3.37 11.71 24.74
N LEU A 161 2.52 12.66 25.14
CA LEU A 161 2.57 13.24 26.49
C LEU A 161 1.88 12.36 27.53
N ASP A 162 0.87 11.60 27.10
CA ASP A 162 0.10 10.71 27.94
C ASP A 162 0.49 9.25 27.64
N GLU A 163 1.16 8.63 28.60
CA GLU A 163 1.58 7.23 28.53
C GLU A 163 0.42 6.24 28.70
N THR A 164 -0.79 6.69 29.01
CA THR A 164 -1.97 5.82 29.12
C THR A 164 -2.63 5.55 27.77
N ILE A 165 -2.31 6.35 26.74
CA ILE A 165 -2.89 6.18 25.40
C ILE A 165 -2.46 4.83 24.81
N SER A 166 -3.46 4.05 24.40
CA SER A 166 -3.28 2.75 23.77
C SER A 166 -2.66 2.86 22.37
N ASN A 167 -2.10 1.76 21.88
CA ASN A 167 -1.51 1.73 20.54
C ASN A 167 -2.57 1.94 19.45
N GLU A 168 -3.76 1.42 19.69
CA GLU A 168 -4.92 1.50 18.81
C GLU A 168 -5.36 2.97 18.66
N ASN A 169 -5.41 3.72 19.76
CA ASN A 169 -5.72 5.16 19.74
C ASN A 169 -4.61 5.97 19.05
N ILE A 170 -3.33 5.64 19.29
CA ILE A 170 -2.20 6.25 18.59
C ILE A 170 -2.34 6.05 17.08
N LEU A 171 -2.63 4.81 16.64
CA LEU A 171 -2.84 4.51 15.23
C LEU A 171 -4.05 5.24 14.69
N HIS A 172 -5.17 5.25 15.42
CA HIS A 172 -6.38 5.97 15.03
C HIS A 172 -6.10 7.45 14.72
N ASP A 173 -5.38 8.15 15.60
CA ASP A 173 -5.01 9.55 15.42
C ASP A 173 -4.10 9.74 14.20
N ILE A 174 -3.08 8.90 14.06
CA ILE A 174 -2.16 8.96 12.91
C ILE A 174 -2.92 8.75 11.60
N ILE A 175 -3.81 7.75 11.53
CA ILE A 175 -4.58 7.43 10.33
C ILE A 175 -5.55 8.57 9.98
N SER A 176 -6.14 9.20 11.00
CA SER A 176 -7.06 10.33 10.85
C SER A 176 -6.36 11.59 10.33
N LEU A 177 -5.11 11.81 10.72
CA LEU A 177 -4.28 12.94 10.26
C LEU A 177 -3.63 12.68 8.89
N ASN A 178 -3.51 11.43 8.46
CA ASN A 178 -2.77 11.04 7.24
C ASN A 178 -3.71 10.37 6.20
N LYS A 179 -4.83 11.03 5.89
CA LYS A 179 -5.89 10.51 5.00
C LYS A 179 -5.45 10.18 3.58
N SER A 180 -4.38 10.81 3.10
CA SER A 180 -3.83 10.60 1.75
C SER A 180 -3.21 9.23 1.54
N TYR A 181 -2.80 8.54 2.62
CA TYR A 181 -2.19 7.22 2.51
C TYR A 181 -3.27 6.15 2.44
N ARG A 182 -3.20 5.34 1.38
CA ARG A 182 -4.13 4.24 1.15
C ARG A 182 -3.88 3.10 2.12
N PHE A 183 -2.62 2.79 2.38
CA PHE A 183 -2.21 1.70 3.27
C PHE A 183 -1.42 2.24 4.45
N ILE A 184 -1.55 1.55 5.58
CA ILE A 184 -0.89 1.88 6.84
C ILE A 184 -0.22 0.60 7.31
N CYS A 185 1.08 0.68 7.59
CA CYS A 185 1.83 -0.39 8.21
C CYS A 185 2.26 0.05 9.61
N SER A 186 2.06 -0.80 10.62
CA SER A 186 2.47 -0.53 11.99
C SER A 186 3.42 -1.61 12.48
N LEU A 187 4.56 -1.19 13.02
CA LEU A 187 5.51 -2.01 13.75
C LEU A 187 5.19 -1.95 15.24
N ASN A 188 4.82 -3.10 15.80
CA ASN A 188 4.41 -3.28 17.19
C ASN A 188 5.48 -3.98 18.04
N ASN A 189 6.46 -4.65 17.42
CA ASN A 189 7.56 -5.36 18.08
C ASN A 189 8.86 -5.18 17.27
N SER A 190 10.00 -5.05 17.96
CA SER A 190 11.30 -4.72 17.35
C SER A 190 11.91 -5.92 16.64
N LYS A 191 11.50 -7.14 17.01
CA LYS A 191 11.90 -8.38 16.36
C LYS A 191 11.14 -8.66 15.06
N CYS A 192 10.83 -7.60 14.29
CA CYS A 192 10.08 -7.75 13.05
C CYS A 192 10.99 -8.25 11.92
N ASN A 193 11.25 -9.56 11.92
CA ASN A 193 12.03 -10.22 10.87
C ASN A 193 11.25 -10.31 9.55
N ASP A 194 9.93 -10.10 9.57
CA ASP A 194 9.03 -10.41 8.46
C ASP A 194 8.41 -9.18 7.79
N LEU A 195 8.92 -7.97 8.09
CA LEU A 195 8.36 -6.73 7.54
C LEU A 195 8.38 -6.73 6.00
N ASN A 196 9.49 -7.09 5.38
CA ASN A 196 9.58 -7.08 3.91
C ASN A 196 8.60 -8.08 3.28
N ASN A 197 8.53 -9.31 3.81
CA ASN A 197 7.58 -10.33 3.36
C ASN A 197 6.12 -9.86 3.49
N LEU A 198 5.78 -9.16 4.58
CA LEU A 198 4.45 -8.57 4.75
C LEU A 198 4.13 -7.53 3.68
N ILE A 199 5.06 -6.63 3.38
CA ILE A 199 4.89 -5.61 2.35
C ILE A 199 4.83 -6.24 0.94
N GLU A 200 5.68 -7.22 0.66
CA GLU A 200 5.68 -7.95 -0.62
C GLU A 200 4.39 -8.76 -0.82
N THR A 201 3.89 -9.40 0.24
CA THR A 201 2.62 -10.11 0.20
C THR A 201 1.46 -9.14 -0.05
N ALA A 202 1.44 -7.98 0.62
CA ALA A 202 0.45 -6.94 0.38
C ALA A 202 0.52 -6.41 -1.07
N GLN A 203 1.73 -6.16 -1.57
CA GLN A 203 1.98 -5.77 -2.97
C GLN A 203 1.42 -6.82 -3.93
N HIS A 204 1.72 -8.10 -3.71
CA HIS A 204 1.29 -9.19 -4.57
C HIS A 204 -0.24 -9.33 -4.58
N ILE A 205 -0.90 -9.30 -3.42
CA ILE A 205 -2.36 -9.35 -3.32
C ILE A 205 -3.00 -8.18 -4.10
N VAL A 206 -2.49 -6.96 -3.92
CA VAL A 206 -3.11 -5.77 -4.52
C VAL A 206 -2.83 -5.66 -6.01
N TYR A 207 -1.60 -5.93 -6.46
CA TYR A 207 -1.14 -5.56 -7.79
C TYR A 207 -1.00 -6.73 -8.76
N ASP A 208 -0.72 -7.93 -8.26
CA ASP A 208 -0.59 -9.13 -9.10
C ASP A 208 -1.89 -9.92 -9.09
N LYS A 209 -2.54 -10.02 -7.94
CA LYS A 209 -3.85 -10.68 -7.82
C LYS A 209 -5.02 -9.75 -8.04
N LEU A 210 -4.88 -8.42 -7.91
CA LEU A 210 -5.99 -7.45 -7.99
C LEU A 210 -7.06 -7.66 -6.88
N GLU A 211 -6.66 -8.28 -5.77
CA GLU A 211 -7.51 -8.59 -4.62
C GLU A 211 -7.48 -7.46 -3.58
N GLN A 212 -8.30 -7.62 -2.55
CA GLN A 212 -8.34 -6.76 -1.37
C GLN A 212 -8.06 -7.58 -0.13
N PHE A 213 -7.54 -6.94 0.90
CA PHE A 213 -7.35 -7.53 2.22
C PHE A 213 -7.84 -6.55 3.30
N SER A 214 -8.25 -7.08 4.45
CA SER A 214 -8.64 -6.28 5.61
C SER A 214 -7.41 -5.91 6.44
N VAL A 215 -6.77 -6.92 7.04
CA VAL A 215 -5.53 -6.76 7.81
C VAL A 215 -4.62 -7.93 7.49
N LEU A 216 -3.37 -7.66 7.13
CA LEU A 216 -2.31 -8.67 7.06
C LEU A 216 -1.40 -8.52 8.26
N THR A 217 -0.90 -9.63 8.79
CA THR A 217 0.04 -9.66 9.91
C THR A 217 0.98 -10.83 9.81
N ASP A 218 2.15 -10.74 10.41
CA ASP A 218 3.02 -11.89 10.65
C ASP A 218 2.49 -12.77 11.80
N LYS A 219 3.06 -13.97 11.94
CA LYS A 219 2.65 -14.94 12.97
C LYS A 219 2.71 -14.40 14.40
N GLU A 220 3.68 -13.53 14.69
CA GLU A 220 3.88 -12.94 16.01
C GLU A 220 3.07 -11.66 16.22
N ARG A 221 2.38 -11.16 15.19
CA ARG A 221 1.72 -9.85 15.17
C ARG A 221 2.69 -8.70 15.51
N SER A 222 3.96 -8.90 15.18
CA SER A 222 5.01 -7.89 15.28
C SER A 222 4.78 -6.75 14.30
N CYS A 223 4.14 -7.02 13.16
CA CYS A 223 3.78 -6.04 12.15
C CYS A 223 2.36 -6.29 11.62
N ILE A 224 1.69 -5.20 11.26
CA ILE A 224 0.39 -5.22 10.62
C ILE A 224 0.38 -4.26 9.42
N ILE A 225 -0.31 -4.62 8.35
CA ILE A 225 -0.62 -3.71 7.24
C ILE A 225 -2.11 -3.81 6.89
N PHE A 226 -2.74 -2.66 6.66
CA PHE A 226 -4.17 -2.58 6.37
C PHE A 226 -4.51 -1.35 5.52
N PRO A 227 -5.65 -1.35 4.78
CA PRO A 227 -6.11 -0.18 4.05
C PRO A 227 -6.71 0.87 5.00
N GLY A 228 -6.07 2.03 5.12
CA GLY A 228 -6.51 3.10 6.02
C GLY A 228 -7.91 3.63 5.69
N GLY A 229 -8.32 3.59 4.42
CA GLY A 229 -9.68 3.96 4.01
C GLY A 229 -10.74 3.00 4.56
N VAL A 230 -10.47 1.69 4.51
CA VAL A 230 -11.37 0.64 5.02
C VAL A 230 -11.48 0.73 6.54
N TYR A 231 -10.35 0.91 7.22
CA TYR A 231 -10.32 1.15 8.67
C TYR A 231 -11.18 2.36 9.09
N ARG A 232 -10.96 3.53 8.45
CA ARG A 232 -11.74 4.74 8.76
C ARG A 232 -13.23 4.55 8.51
N TYR A 233 -13.59 3.90 7.41
CA TYR A 233 -14.99 3.61 7.08
C TYR A 233 -15.63 2.68 8.12
N SER A 234 -14.93 1.61 8.51
CA SER A 234 -15.40 0.66 9.52
C SER A 234 -15.71 1.34 10.86
N ILE A 235 -14.81 2.20 11.33
CA ILE A 235 -15.03 2.95 12.58
C ILE A 235 -16.18 3.93 12.43
N ALA A 236 -16.20 4.73 11.35
CA ALA A 236 -17.19 5.78 11.19
C ALA A 236 -18.62 5.28 10.96
N GLN A 237 -18.79 4.17 10.24
CA GLN A 237 -20.12 3.64 9.88
C GLN A 237 -20.61 2.57 10.84
N ASN A 238 -19.71 1.68 11.28
CA ASN A 238 -20.11 0.49 12.03
C ASN A 238 -19.70 0.57 13.51
N GLY A 239 -18.86 1.55 13.90
CA GLY A 239 -18.25 1.57 15.23
C GLY A 239 -17.30 0.39 15.47
N VAL A 240 -16.86 -0.29 14.41
CA VAL A 240 -16.02 -1.49 14.49
C VAL A 240 -14.57 -1.12 14.28
N ASP A 241 -13.74 -1.38 15.30
CA ASP A 241 -12.29 -1.31 15.19
C ASP A 241 -11.76 -2.61 14.58
N LEU A 242 -11.36 -2.56 13.31
CA LEU A 242 -10.79 -3.70 12.60
C LEU A 242 -9.51 -4.22 13.26
N LEU A 243 -8.78 -3.37 13.97
CA LEU A 243 -7.54 -3.76 14.65
C LEU A 243 -7.82 -4.46 16.00
N ALA A 244 -9.03 -4.35 16.52
CA ALA A 244 -9.46 -5.08 17.71
C ALA A 244 -10.04 -6.47 17.37
N ASP A 245 -10.59 -6.67 16.17
CA ASP A 245 -11.16 -7.94 15.75
C ASP A 245 -10.12 -8.84 15.05
N THR A 246 -9.58 -9.80 15.81
CA THR A 246 -8.57 -10.74 15.31
C THR A 246 -9.07 -11.65 14.20
N ASN A 247 -10.38 -11.80 14.00
CA ASN A 247 -10.92 -12.60 12.88
C ASN A 247 -10.73 -11.92 11.53
N THR A 248 -10.43 -10.62 11.53
CA THR A 248 -10.16 -9.85 10.30
C THR A 248 -8.71 -9.99 9.81
N TYR A 249 -7.86 -10.66 10.59
CA TYR A 249 -6.44 -10.79 10.34
C TYR A 249 -6.16 -12.01 9.47
N THR A 250 -5.51 -11.78 8.34
CA THR A 250 -4.85 -12.84 7.58
C THR A 250 -3.40 -12.92 8.05
N VAL A 251 -3.06 -14.03 8.69
CA VAL A 251 -1.67 -14.33 9.09
C VAL A 251 -0.93 -14.87 7.87
N ILE A 252 0.24 -14.31 7.60
CA ILE A 252 1.14 -14.75 6.52
C ILE A 252 2.29 -15.62 7.05
#